data_AF-A0A3B9GN73-F1
#
_entry.id   AF-A0A3B9GN73-F1
#
_cell.length_a   1.000
_cell.length_b   1.000
_cell.length_c   1.000
_cell.angle_alpha   90.00
_cell.angle_beta   90.00
_cell.angle_gamma   90.00
#
_symmetry.space_group_name_H-M   'P 1'
#
loop_
_entity.id
_entity.type
_entity.pdbx_description
1 polymer ?
#
loop_
_entity_poly.entity_id
_entity_poly.type
_entity_poly.pdbx_seq_one_letter_code
_entity_poly.pdbx_strand_id
1 'polypeptide(L)'
;MHLALAAIRNDETSARSSGVNIFNYLLIAFVITSVLQGMMGAIQVQSYGFTTPDTAFDANFTLLPLAMALLGGIHSTIGPMAGAVLLGVASEWLKLKIPYGHLVVYGIIIILVILFMPQGLFGLARKARRERSKAGASHE
;
A
#
# COMPACT_ATOMS: atom_id res chain seq x y z
N MET A 1 -2.74 -16.75 11.34
CA MET A 1 -1.89 -15.57 11.04
C MET A 1 -2.68 -14.26 11.07
N HIS A 2 -3.76 -14.11 10.29
CA HIS A 2 -4.56 -12.87 10.24
C HIS A 2 -5.07 -12.42 11.64
N LEU A 3 -5.67 -13.33 12.42
CA LEU A 3 -6.18 -13.02 13.76
C LEU A 3 -5.07 -12.65 14.76
N ALA A 4 -3.91 -13.34 14.68
CA ALA A 4 -2.76 -13.04 15.52
C ALA A 4 -2.19 -11.64 15.22
N LEU A 5 -2.04 -11.29 13.96
CA LEU A 5 -1.59 -9.95 13.53
C LEU A 5 -2.62 -8.86 13.88
N ALA A 6 -3.92 -9.16 13.79
CA ALA A 6 -4.98 -8.24 14.19
C ALA A 6 -4.97 -7.97 15.70
N ALA A 7 -4.70 -9.01 16.52
CA ALA A 7 -4.56 -8.87 17.97
C ALA A 7 -3.32 -8.04 18.33
N ILE A 8 -2.18 -8.31 17.70
CA ILE A 8 -0.94 -7.54 17.87
C ILE A 8 -1.14 -6.07 17.49
N ARG A 9 -1.90 -5.79 16.40
CA ARG A 9 -2.21 -4.42 15.96
C ARG A 9 -3.02 -3.63 16.99
N ASN A 10 -3.82 -4.31 17.81
CA ASN A 10 -4.74 -3.66 18.75
C ASN A 10 -4.07 -3.41 20.10
N ASP A 11 -3.46 -4.45 20.68
CA ASP A 11 -2.63 -4.35 21.87
C ASP A 11 -1.66 -5.53 21.95
N GLU A 12 -0.37 -5.24 21.87
CA GLU A 12 0.70 -6.23 21.95
C GLU A 12 0.72 -6.93 23.32
N THR A 13 0.40 -6.20 24.40
CA THR A 13 0.39 -6.70 25.79
C THR A 13 -0.69 -7.75 25.99
N SER A 14 -1.90 -7.48 25.48
CA SER A 14 -3.03 -8.41 25.50
C SER A 14 -2.83 -9.62 24.58
N ALA A 15 -2.16 -9.44 23.43
CA ALA A 15 -1.81 -10.55 22.55
C ALA A 15 -0.83 -11.52 23.25
N ARG A 16 0.14 -10.98 23.99
CA ARG A 16 1.14 -11.78 24.72
C ARG A 16 0.53 -12.60 25.84
N SER A 17 -0.40 -12.02 26.60
CA SER A 17 -1.11 -12.73 27.67
C SER A 17 -2.07 -13.81 27.14
N SER A 18 -2.53 -13.67 25.89
CA SER A 18 -3.32 -14.68 25.18
C SER A 18 -2.49 -15.84 24.61
N GLY A 19 -1.18 -15.90 24.90
CA GLY A 19 -0.28 -16.96 24.44
C GLY A 19 0.25 -16.78 23.01
N VAL A 20 0.02 -15.62 22.39
CA VAL A 20 0.53 -15.33 21.03
C VAL A 20 2.01 -14.96 21.10
N ASN A 21 2.87 -15.73 20.42
CA ASN A 21 4.28 -15.37 20.27
C ASN A 21 4.47 -14.28 19.21
N ILE A 22 4.43 -13.03 19.66
CA ILE A 22 4.52 -11.83 18.82
C ILE A 22 5.75 -11.87 17.90
N PHE A 23 6.93 -12.18 18.45
CA PHE A 23 8.19 -12.18 17.70
C PHE A 23 8.15 -13.13 16.50
N ASN A 24 7.68 -14.37 16.69
CA ASN A 24 7.59 -15.34 15.60
C ASN A 24 6.62 -14.89 14.51
N TYR A 25 5.47 -14.30 14.87
CA TYR A 25 4.50 -13.82 13.88
C TYR A 25 5.02 -12.63 13.06
N LEU A 26 5.72 -11.67 13.70
CA LEU A 26 6.36 -10.58 12.96
C LEU A 26 7.52 -11.07 12.09
N LEU A 27 8.33 -11.99 12.60
CA LEU A 27 9.46 -12.54 11.86
C LEU A 27 9.00 -13.28 10.61
N ILE A 28 7.97 -14.13 10.71
CA ILE A 28 7.40 -14.82 9.53
C ILE A 28 6.81 -13.80 8.55
N ALA A 29 6.07 -12.80 9.03
CA ALA A 29 5.53 -11.76 8.15
C ALA A 29 6.64 -10.99 7.42
N PHE A 30 7.68 -10.59 8.13
CA PHE A 30 8.84 -9.88 7.58
C PHE A 30 9.61 -10.73 6.56
N VAL A 31 9.84 -12.01 6.84
CA VAL A 31 10.52 -12.93 5.92
C VAL A 31 9.72 -13.09 4.63
N ILE A 32 8.40 -13.31 4.73
CA ILE A 32 7.54 -13.44 3.55
C ILE A 32 7.57 -12.16 2.70
N THR A 33 7.43 -10.98 3.31
CA THR A 33 7.47 -9.71 2.56
C THR A 33 8.84 -9.44 1.95
N SER A 34 9.91 -9.76 2.65
CA SER A 34 11.29 -9.54 2.19
C SER A 34 11.64 -10.45 1.01
N VAL A 35 11.20 -11.71 1.04
CA VAL A 35 11.39 -12.65 -0.09
C VAL A 35 10.66 -12.13 -1.34
N LEU A 36 9.41 -11.70 -1.19
CA LEU A 36 8.65 -11.11 -2.31
C LEU A 36 9.33 -9.85 -2.86
N GLN A 37 9.78 -8.95 -1.98
CA GLN A 37 10.45 -7.72 -2.39
C GLN A 37 11.80 -8.00 -3.06
N GLY A 38 12.57 -8.97 -2.56
CA GLY A 38 13.83 -9.39 -3.16
C GLY A 38 13.66 -9.94 -4.57
N MET A 39 12.61 -10.75 -4.81
CA MET A 39 12.28 -11.24 -6.14
C MET A 39 11.91 -10.10 -7.10
N MET A 40 11.11 -9.14 -6.64
CA MET A 40 10.74 -7.97 -7.45
C MET A 40 11.95 -7.11 -7.80
N GLY A 41 12.87 -6.90 -6.85
CA GLY A 41 14.13 -6.20 -7.09
C GLY A 41 15.01 -6.90 -8.13
N ALA A 42 15.14 -8.22 -8.06
CA ALA A 42 15.92 -9.00 -9.02
C ALA A 42 15.37 -8.88 -10.46
N ILE A 43 14.03 -8.97 -10.62
CA ILE A 43 13.36 -8.78 -11.92
C ILE A 43 13.58 -7.37 -12.45
N GLN A 44 13.56 -6.36 -11.58
CA GLN A 44 13.76 -4.97 -11.95
C GLN A 44 15.17 -4.73 -12.48
N VAL A 45 16.22 -5.17 -11.77
CA VAL A 45 17.62 -5.04 -12.21
C VAL A 45 17.81 -5.71 -13.57
N GLN A 46 17.23 -6.90 -13.76
CA GLN A 46 17.29 -7.62 -15.02
C GLN A 46 16.62 -6.86 -16.18
N SER A 47 15.55 -6.14 -15.90
CA SER A 47 14.79 -5.37 -16.90
C SER A 47 15.53 -4.11 -17.36
N TYR A 48 16.25 -3.43 -16.46
CA TYR A 48 17.02 -2.22 -16.78
C TYR A 48 18.44 -2.51 -17.30
N GLY A 49 18.96 -3.74 -17.09
CA GLY A 49 20.25 -4.20 -17.60
C GLY A 49 21.47 -3.64 -16.85
N PHE A 50 21.32 -2.56 -16.09
CA PHE A 50 22.31 -2.04 -15.16
C PHE A 50 21.61 -1.35 -13.99
N THR A 51 22.30 -1.26 -12.85
CA THR A 51 21.77 -0.56 -11.67
C THR A 51 22.90 0.15 -10.97
N THR A 52 22.74 1.44 -10.76
CA THR A 52 23.65 2.29 -9.99
C THR A 52 23.13 2.42 -8.57
N PRO A 53 23.99 2.62 -7.54
CA PRO A 53 23.52 2.78 -6.16
C PRO A 53 22.47 3.89 -6.01
N ASP A 54 22.62 4.95 -6.79
CA ASP A 54 21.71 6.10 -6.84
C ASP A 54 20.30 5.69 -7.30
N THR A 55 20.19 4.86 -8.34
CA THR A 55 18.90 4.39 -8.87
C THR A 55 18.32 3.21 -8.09
N ALA A 56 19.15 2.43 -7.39
CA ALA A 56 18.72 1.29 -6.58
C ALA A 56 18.05 1.73 -5.26
N PHE A 57 18.57 2.78 -4.64
CA PHE A 57 18.11 3.29 -3.33
C PHE A 57 17.39 4.64 -3.45
N ASP A 58 16.85 4.93 -4.63
CA ASP A 58 16.13 6.17 -4.88
C ASP A 58 14.84 6.22 -4.04
N ALA A 59 14.64 7.34 -3.33
CA ALA A 59 13.44 7.56 -2.53
C ALA A 59 12.15 7.48 -3.35
N ASN A 60 12.18 7.84 -4.63
CA ASN A 60 11.04 7.75 -5.53
C ASN A 60 10.56 6.30 -5.70
N PHE A 61 11.48 5.33 -5.65
CA PHE A 61 11.17 3.90 -5.77
C PHE A 61 10.40 3.37 -4.55
N THR A 62 10.62 3.95 -3.37
CA THR A 62 9.93 3.57 -2.13
C THR A 62 8.65 4.38 -1.90
N LEU A 63 8.60 5.62 -2.38
CA LEU A 63 7.48 6.53 -2.18
C LEU A 63 6.26 6.17 -3.03
N LEU A 64 6.46 5.70 -4.27
CA LEU A 64 5.35 5.35 -5.16
C LEU A 64 4.54 4.14 -4.65
N PRO A 65 5.13 3.00 -4.23
CA PRO A 65 4.40 1.91 -3.60
C PRO A 65 3.70 2.31 -2.30
N LEU A 66 4.29 3.22 -1.53
CA LEU A 66 3.65 3.77 -0.34
C LEU A 66 2.38 4.54 -0.71
N ALA A 67 2.43 5.39 -1.74
CA ALA A 67 1.26 6.10 -2.25
C ALA A 67 0.20 5.16 -2.82
N MET A 68 0.59 4.10 -3.53
CA MET A 68 -0.32 3.03 -3.98
C MET A 68 -1.06 2.38 -2.80
N ALA A 69 -0.35 2.06 -1.72
CA ALA A 69 -0.93 1.46 -0.52
C ALA A 69 -1.87 2.43 0.21
N LEU A 70 -1.49 3.71 0.32
CA LEU A 70 -2.31 4.76 0.92
C LEU A 70 -3.59 5.03 0.12
N LEU A 71 -3.49 5.14 -1.20
CA LEU A 71 -4.63 5.29 -2.11
C LEU A 71 -5.60 4.12 -2.02
N GLY A 72 -5.08 2.90 -1.89
CA GLY A 72 -5.87 1.70 -1.68
C GLY A 72 -6.57 1.66 -0.32
N GLY A 73 -5.94 2.23 0.70
CA GLY A 73 -6.42 2.32 2.08
C GLY A 73 -5.82 1.24 2.98
N ILE A 74 -5.23 1.68 4.09
CA ILE A 74 -4.49 0.84 5.06
C ILE A 74 -5.36 -0.16 5.86
N HIS A 75 -6.69 -0.05 5.79
CA HIS A 75 -7.62 -0.84 6.60
C HIS A 75 -8.15 -2.10 5.92
N SER A 76 -7.80 -2.36 4.66
CA SER A 76 -8.25 -3.55 3.92
C SER A 76 -7.09 -4.17 3.16
N THR A 77 -7.04 -5.49 3.09
CA THR A 77 -6.00 -6.22 2.33
C THR A 77 -6.16 -6.04 0.82
N ILE A 78 -7.40 -5.86 0.34
CA ILE A 78 -7.72 -5.73 -1.09
C ILE A 78 -7.51 -4.28 -1.58
N GLY A 79 -7.62 -3.31 -0.68
CA GLY A 79 -7.45 -1.89 -0.98
C GLY A 79 -6.12 -1.57 -1.67
N PRO A 80 -4.97 -1.89 -1.04
CA PRO A 80 -3.64 -1.66 -1.62
C PRO A 80 -3.42 -2.31 -2.97
N MET A 81 -3.98 -3.51 -3.22
CA MET A 81 -3.89 -4.17 -4.53
C MET A 81 -4.60 -3.34 -5.62
N ALA A 82 -5.83 -2.89 -5.34
CA ALA A 82 -6.56 -2.04 -6.28
C ALA A 82 -5.87 -0.68 -6.50
N GLY A 83 -5.31 -0.10 -5.42
CA GLY A 83 -4.56 1.16 -5.50
C GLY A 83 -3.26 1.03 -6.29
N ALA A 84 -2.55 -0.09 -6.14
CA ALA A 84 -1.36 -0.40 -6.92
C ALA A 84 -1.67 -0.55 -8.41
N VAL A 85 -2.77 -1.22 -8.78
CA VAL A 85 -3.17 -1.36 -10.18
C VAL A 85 -3.56 0.00 -10.77
N LEU A 86 -4.43 0.77 -10.10
CA LEU A 86 -4.90 2.07 -10.58
C LEU A 86 -3.74 3.05 -10.76
N LEU A 87 -2.96 3.25 -9.69
CA LEU A 87 -1.89 4.24 -9.69
C LEU A 87 -0.70 3.75 -10.51
N GLY A 88 -0.42 2.44 -10.51
CA GLY A 88 0.63 1.83 -11.33
C GLY A 88 0.38 2.01 -12.82
N VAL A 89 -0.83 1.70 -13.30
CA VAL A 89 -1.20 1.93 -14.71
C VAL A 89 -1.15 3.42 -15.04
N ALA A 90 -1.73 4.29 -14.21
CA ALA A 90 -1.66 5.73 -14.44
C ALA A 90 -0.20 6.24 -14.49
N SER A 91 0.66 5.73 -13.62
CA SER A 91 2.08 6.07 -13.54
C SER A 91 2.86 5.63 -14.77
N GLU A 92 2.60 4.43 -15.28
CA GLU A 92 3.26 3.88 -16.47
C GLU A 92 2.86 4.65 -17.73
N TRP A 93 1.56 4.96 -17.87
CA TRP A 93 1.04 5.79 -18.96
C TRP A 93 1.66 7.20 -18.98
N LEU A 94 1.94 7.75 -17.81
CA LEU A 94 2.48 9.09 -17.66
C LEU A 94 3.98 9.15 -17.97
N LYS A 95 4.73 8.10 -17.58
CA LYS A 95 6.12 7.88 -18.00
C LYS A 95 6.27 7.86 -19.52
N LEU A 96 5.36 7.18 -20.23
CA LEU A 96 5.38 7.09 -21.69
C LEU A 96 5.16 8.45 -22.39
N LYS A 97 4.43 9.38 -21.75
CA LYS A 97 4.13 10.71 -22.29
C LYS A 97 5.17 11.78 -21.95
N ILE A 98 5.79 11.72 -20.77
CA ILE A 98 6.70 12.78 -20.27
C ILE A 98 7.98 12.16 -19.67
N PRO A 99 9.01 11.85 -20.48
CA PRO A 99 10.22 11.17 -20.01
C PRO A 99 11.10 12.02 -19.07
N TYR A 100 11.16 13.34 -19.25
CA TYR A 100 12.07 14.21 -18.48
C TYR A 100 11.43 14.90 -17.25
N GLY A 101 10.11 14.88 -17.13
CA GLY A 101 9.34 15.55 -16.06
C GLY A 101 8.65 14.61 -15.07
N HIS A 102 8.75 13.29 -15.29
CA HIS A 102 8.03 12.26 -14.53
C HIS A 102 8.17 12.38 -13.00
N LEU A 103 9.33 12.79 -12.48
CA LEU A 103 9.60 12.96 -11.04
C LEU A 103 8.70 14.02 -10.39
N VAL A 104 8.56 15.20 -11.01
CA VAL A 104 7.69 16.27 -10.50
C VAL A 104 6.25 15.83 -10.53
N VAL A 105 5.86 15.13 -11.60
CA VAL A 105 4.50 14.63 -11.75
C VAL A 105 4.20 13.53 -10.73
N TYR A 106 5.17 12.68 -10.40
CA TYR A 106 5.04 11.71 -9.30
C TYR A 106 4.83 12.38 -7.96
N GLY A 107 5.64 13.39 -7.62
CA GLY A 107 5.46 14.17 -6.40
C GLY A 107 4.07 14.79 -6.31
N ILE A 108 3.57 15.38 -7.40
CA ILE A 108 2.22 15.94 -7.47
C ILE A 108 1.16 14.86 -7.27
N ILE A 109 1.28 13.71 -7.94
CA ILE A 109 0.35 12.58 -7.77
C ILE A 109 0.30 12.15 -6.31
N ILE A 110 1.45 11.98 -5.67
CA ILE A 110 1.54 11.56 -4.26
C ILE A 110 0.86 12.59 -3.36
N ILE A 111 1.14 13.89 -3.56
CA ILE A 111 0.50 14.98 -2.81
C ILE A 111 -1.01 14.94 -3.01
N LEU A 112 -1.50 14.80 -4.25
CA LEU A 112 -2.92 14.72 -4.55
C LEU A 112 -3.57 13.50 -3.88
N VAL A 113 -2.94 12.34 -3.91
CA VAL A 113 -3.44 11.13 -3.27
C VAL A 113 -3.56 11.32 -1.75
N ILE A 114 -2.52 11.87 -1.12
CA ILE A 114 -2.51 12.11 0.33
C ILE A 114 -3.55 13.16 0.72
N LEU A 115 -3.69 14.22 -0.08
CA LEU A 115 -4.53 15.37 0.24
C LEU A 115 -6.01 15.12 -0.05
N PHE A 116 -6.34 14.44 -1.16
CA PHE A 116 -7.73 14.19 -1.56
C PHE A 116 -8.27 12.84 -1.04
N MET A 117 -7.42 11.86 -0.72
CA MET A 117 -7.84 10.53 -0.29
C MET A 117 -7.05 9.98 0.92
N PRO A 118 -7.00 10.68 2.07
CA PRO A 118 -6.26 10.23 3.25
C PRO A 118 -6.80 8.93 3.87
N GLN A 119 -8.03 8.51 3.54
CA GLN A 119 -8.62 7.23 3.98
C GLN A 119 -8.64 6.14 2.89
N GLY A 120 -8.10 6.45 1.70
CA GLY A 120 -8.12 5.59 0.52
C GLY A 120 -9.50 5.44 -0.15
N LEU A 121 -9.51 4.94 -1.39
CA LEU A 121 -10.70 4.65 -2.20
C LEU A 121 -11.72 3.78 -1.45
N PHE A 122 -11.23 2.76 -0.73
CA PHE A 122 -12.09 1.87 0.03
C PHE A 122 -12.66 2.49 1.31
N GLY A 123 -11.99 3.49 1.91
CA GLY A 123 -12.53 4.26 3.03
C GLY A 123 -13.77 5.05 2.61
N LEU A 124 -13.72 5.67 1.43
CA LEU A 124 -14.85 6.39 0.83
C LEU A 124 -15.99 5.43 0.44
N ALA A 125 -15.66 4.29 -0.18
CA ALA A 125 -16.66 3.28 -0.55
C ALA A 125 -17.36 2.66 0.67
N ARG A 126 -16.64 2.44 1.78
CA ARG A 126 -17.22 1.94 3.04
C ARG A 126 -18.12 2.99 3.69
N LYS A 127 -17.75 4.28 3.66
CA LYS A 127 -18.57 5.38 4.18
C LYS A 127 -19.88 5.53 3.39
N ALA A 128 -19.81 5.51 2.06
CA ALA A 128 -20.99 5.57 1.19
C ALA A 128 -21.92 4.35 1.38
N ARG A 129 -21.36 3.15 1.56
CA ARG A 129 -22.16 1.93 1.82
C ARG A 129 -22.81 1.96 3.21
N ARG A 130 -22.15 2.56 4.21
CA ARG A 130 -22.68 2.74 5.57
C ARG A 130 -23.78 3.81 5.63
N GLU A 131 -23.68 4.85 4.81
CA GLU A 131 -24.73 5.87 4.68
C GLU A 131 -25.97 5.32 3.96
N ARG A 132 -25.81 4.50 2.91
CA ARG A 132 -26.94 3.77 2.29
C ARG A 132 -27.62 2.78 3.24
N SER A 133 -26.85 2.09 4.09
CA SER A 133 -27.42 1.17 5.09
C SER A 133 -28.19 1.89 6.20
N LYS A 134 -27.82 3.13 6.54
CA LYS A 134 -28.57 3.97 7.48
C LYS A 134 -29.83 4.57 6.85
N ALA A 135 -29.81 4.89 5.56
CA ALA A 135 -30.98 5.36 4.83
C ALA A 135 -32.06 4.27 4.67
N GLY A 136 -31.69 2.99 4.64
CA GLY A 136 -32.64 1.87 4.62
C GLY A 136 -33.29 1.56 5.98
N ALA A 137 -32.64 1.91 7.10
CA ALA A 137 -33.15 1.63 8.46
C ALA A 137 -34.02 2.77 9.04
N SER A 138 -34.26 3.84 8.27
CA SER A 138 -35.13 4.97 8.67
C SER A 138 -36.53 4.91 8.03
N HIS A 139 -36.81 3.84 7.27
CA HIS A 139 -38.10 3.61 6.60
C HIS A 139 -38.87 2.39 7.13
N GLU A 140 -38.39 1.76 8.22
CA GLU A 140 -39.16 0.79 9.03
C GLU A 140 -39.57 1.42 10.36
#